data_AF-A0A969HZB3-F1
#
_entry.id   AF-A0A969HZB3-F1
#
_cell.length_a   1.000
_cell.length_b   1.000
_cell.length_c   1.000
_cell.angle_alpha   90.00
_cell.angle_beta   90.00
_cell.angle_gamma   90.00
#
_symmetry.space_group_name_H-M   'P 1'
#
loop_
_entity.id
_entity.type
_entity.pdbx_description
1 polymer ?
#
loop_
_entity_poly.entity_id
_entity_poly.type
_entity_poly.pdbx_seq_one_letter_code
_entity_poly.pdbx_strand_id
1 'polypeptide(L)'
;LWMTICLLQFVLAFQRNDNAAAGFWLALGCIKPQLMLVPCALLLGARRWRALGSGVVYGGILFGVSSGVLGWHIWLDWVRQVGTLPALFVRDAYNLRGALVLLLGEAALPLATGITSGLLLLVLAGTIWQGRRIAAADAAPQALGVGVVLLLGLLVSPHLLAHDTLLVVVPGLLFYSYLRAHAPTRRGWLVLLVVGYTLLFFSFEPLVEAGWSIRIPVLLLLVLAGWMTYEKRRLYTRQSATNG
;
A
#
# COMPACT_ATOMS: atom_id res chain seq x y z
N LEU A 1 -1.76 9.25 -10.07
CA LEU A 1 -0.44 9.23 -10.74
C LEU A 1 0.71 9.61 -9.81
N TRP A 2 0.73 10.81 -9.22
CA TRP A 2 1.82 11.26 -8.31
C TRP A 2 2.18 10.24 -7.24
N MET A 3 1.19 9.76 -6.48
CA MET A 3 1.41 8.77 -5.43
C MET A 3 2.01 7.45 -5.94
N THR A 4 1.62 7.02 -7.14
CA THR A 4 2.17 5.83 -7.81
C THR A 4 3.64 6.03 -8.13
N ILE A 5 4.02 7.23 -8.60
CA ILE A 5 5.42 7.59 -8.87
C ILE A 5 6.22 7.58 -7.57
N CYS A 6 5.74 8.26 -6.51
CA CYS A 6 6.43 8.27 -5.22
C CYS A 6 6.64 6.84 -4.68
N LEU A 7 5.60 6.01 -4.73
CA LEU A 7 5.68 4.64 -4.23
C LEU A 7 6.63 3.78 -5.08
N LEU A 8 6.57 3.87 -6.41
CA LEU A 8 7.47 3.14 -7.30
C LEU A 8 8.93 3.56 -7.07
N GLN A 9 9.19 4.86 -6.99
CA GLN A 9 10.54 5.37 -6.80
C GLN A 9 11.09 5.07 -5.40
N PHE A 10 10.24 5.09 -4.37
CA PHE A 10 10.58 4.58 -3.04
C PHE A 10 11.03 3.11 -3.13
N VAL A 11 10.27 2.25 -3.83
CA VAL A 11 10.62 0.84 -3.97
C VAL A 11 11.95 0.65 -4.70
N LEU A 12 12.16 1.37 -5.81
CA LEU A 12 13.43 1.29 -6.55
C LEU A 12 14.62 1.75 -5.69
N ALA A 13 14.47 2.86 -4.95
CA ALA A 13 15.50 3.32 -4.02
C ALA A 13 15.74 2.32 -2.87
N PHE A 14 14.67 1.71 -2.34
CA PHE A 14 14.76 0.66 -1.33
C PHE A 14 15.55 -0.55 -1.85
N GLN A 15 15.24 -1.06 -3.05
CA GLN A 15 15.95 -2.19 -3.66
C GLN A 15 17.43 -1.88 -3.93
N ARG A 16 17.75 -0.64 -4.31
CA ARG A 16 19.13 -0.18 -4.59
C ARG A 16 19.96 0.17 -3.36
N ASN A 17 19.39 0.07 -2.16
CA ASN A 17 20.02 0.57 -0.92
C ASN A 17 20.32 2.09 -0.91
N ASP A 18 19.61 2.87 -1.75
CA ASP A 18 19.74 4.32 -1.78
C ASP A 18 18.89 4.96 -0.69
N ASN A 19 19.52 5.22 0.45
CA ASN A 19 18.84 5.77 1.62
C ASN A 19 18.34 7.21 1.40
N ALA A 20 19.09 8.03 0.66
CA ALA A 20 18.72 9.42 0.44
C ALA A 20 17.47 9.51 -0.44
N ALA A 21 17.48 8.79 -1.58
CA ALA A 21 16.32 8.74 -2.47
C ALA A 21 15.10 8.09 -1.79
N ALA A 22 15.29 7.00 -1.02
CA ALA A 22 14.17 6.36 -0.32
C ALA A 22 13.49 7.31 0.67
N GLY A 23 14.26 8.07 1.45
CA GLY A 23 13.71 9.07 2.36
C GLY A 23 13.05 10.25 1.63
N PHE A 24 13.64 10.73 0.54
CA PHE A 24 13.05 11.78 -0.29
C PHE A 24 11.67 11.39 -0.83
N TRP A 25 11.55 10.20 -1.44
CA TRP A 25 10.28 9.73 -2.00
C TRP A 25 9.25 9.39 -0.91
N LEU A 26 9.70 8.94 0.26
CA LEU A 26 8.84 8.79 1.44
C LEU A 26 8.27 10.15 1.86
N ALA A 27 9.11 11.18 1.99
CA ALA A 27 8.70 12.53 2.39
C ALA A 27 7.72 13.15 1.38
N LEU A 28 7.99 13.04 0.07
CA LEU A 28 7.05 13.48 -0.97
C LEU A 28 5.72 12.71 -0.96
N GLY A 29 5.78 11.42 -0.62
CA GLY A 29 4.59 10.59 -0.47
C GLY A 29 3.72 10.97 0.74
N CYS A 30 4.27 11.66 1.75
CA CYS A 30 3.52 12.07 2.94
C CYS A 30 2.44 13.12 2.68
N ILE A 31 2.27 13.59 1.43
CA ILE A 31 1.04 14.28 1.00
C ILE A 31 -0.21 13.42 1.28
N LYS A 32 -0.07 12.09 1.19
CA LYS A 32 -1.06 11.12 1.68
C LYS A 32 -0.41 10.23 2.74
N PRO A 33 -0.31 10.68 4.00
CA PRO A 33 0.50 10.02 5.03
C PRO A 33 0.09 8.57 5.26
N GLN A 34 -1.20 8.26 5.16
CA GLN A 34 -1.73 6.90 5.31
C GLN A 34 -1.15 5.90 4.29
N LEU A 35 -0.79 6.34 3.09
CA LEU A 35 -0.20 5.48 2.06
C LEU A 35 1.30 5.23 2.28
N MET A 36 1.96 6.08 3.07
CA MET A 36 3.39 5.98 3.38
C MET A 36 3.67 5.28 4.73
N LEU A 37 2.64 4.90 5.48
CA LEU A 37 2.79 4.15 6.73
C LEU A 37 3.50 2.80 6.53
N VAL A 38 3.11 2.02 5.51
CA VAL A 38 3.76 0.73 5.21
C VAL A 38 5.19 0.90 4.70
N PRO A 39 5.49 1.78 3.73
CA PRO A 39 6.87 2.17 3.38
C PRO A 39 7.73 2.56 4.59
N CYS A 40 7.21 3.39 5.49
CA CYS A 40 7.90 3.80 6.71
C CYS A 40 8.16 2.59 7.65
N ALA A 41 7.14 1.77 7.90
CA ALA A 41 7.24 0.54 8.67
C ALA A 41 8.25 -0.46 8.07
N LEU A 42 8.33 -0.52 6.74
CA LEU A 42 9.31 -1.35 6.03
C LEU A 42 10.74 -0.84 6.26
N LEU A 43 11.00 0.47 6.17
CA LEU A 43 12.31 1.04 6.48
C LEU A 43 12.71 0.81 7.95
N LEU A 44 11.74 0.98 8.86
CA LEU A 44 11.93 0.73 10.29
C LEU A 44 12.29 -0.74 10.55
N GLY A 45 11.52 -1.66 9.99
CA GLY A 45 11.77 -3.09 10.06
C GLY A 45 13.10 -3.50 9.44
N ALA A 46 13.47 -2.87 8.31
CA ALA A 46 14.76 -3.06 7.65
C ALA A 46 15.93 -2.39 8.38
N ARG A 47 15.68 -1.65 9.49
CA ARG A 47 16.66 -0.86 10.25
C ARG A 47 17.43 0.15 9.37
N ARG A 48 16.75 0.72 8.38
CA ARG A 48 17.34 1.73 7.47
C ARG A 48 17.22 3.13 8.07
N TRP A 49 17.89 3.34 9.20
CA TRP A 49 17.86 4.59 9.96
C TRP A 49 18.30 5.80 9.13
N ARG A 50 19.25 5.60 8.21
CA ARG A 50 19.70 6.67 7.28
C ARG A 50 18.59 7.11 6.34
N ALA A 51 17.75 6.19 5.86
CA ALA A 51 16.62 6.50 4.99
C ALA A 51 15.47 7.18 5.75
N LEU A 52 15.25 6.78 7.00
CA LEU A 52 14.30 7.47 7.89
C LEU A 52 14.80 8.89 8.20
N GLY A 53 16.08 9.04 8.53
CA GLY A 53 16.71 10.32 8.79
C GLY A 53 16.64 11.27 7.58
N SER A 54 16.95 10.79 6.38
CA SER A 54 16.78 11.61 5.16
C SER A 54 15.31 11.97 4.92
N GLY A 55 14.37 11.06 5.18
CA GLY A 55 12.93 11.36 5.13
C GLY A 55 12.50 12.45 6.10
N VAL A 56 13.02 12.45 7.33
CA VAL A 56 12.79 13.52 8.31
C VAL A 56 13.37 14.86 7.82
N VAL A 57 14.57 14.86 7.26
CA VAL A 57 15.20 16.09 6.72
C VAL A 57 14.38 16.66 5.56
N TYR A 58 14.06 15.85 4.54
CA TYR A 58 13.26 16.31 3.40
C TYR A 58 11.85 16.72 3.82
N GLY A 59 11.23 15.95 4.72
CA GLY A 59 9.93 16.29 5.30
C GLY A 59 9.97 17.61 6.06
N GLY A 60 11.01 17.86 6.85
CA GLY A 60 11.23 19.11 7.56
C GLY A 60 11.41 20.31 6.64
N ILE A 61 12.12 20.13 5.51
CA ILE A 61 12.25 21.17 4.48
C ILE A 61 10.88 21.47 3.85
N LEU A 62 10.14 20.45 3.41
CA LEU A 62 8.80 20.63 2.83
C LEU A 62 7.83 21.29 3.82
N PHE A 63 7.90 20.87 5.09
CA PHE A 63 7.15 21.45 6.19
C PHE A 63 7.49 22.92 6.40
N GLY A 64 8.79 23.25 6.46
CA GLY A 64 9.27 24.62 6.64
C GLY A 64 8.88 25.54 5.48
N VAL A 65 9.06 25.09 4.24
CA VAL A 65 8.66 25.85 3.04
C VAL A 65 7.14 26.08 3.02
N SER A 66 6.35 25.04 3.27
CA SER A 66 4.88 25.17 3.29
C SER A 66 4.42 26.11 4.41
N SER A 67 5.03 26.01 5.60
CA SER A 67 4.74 26.91 6.72
C SER A 67 5.15 28.35 6.44
N GLY A 68 6.26 28.57 5.74
CA GLY A 68 6.72 29.90 5.36
C GLY A 68 5.82 30.57 4.32
N VAL A 69 5.30 29.80 3.37
CA VAL A 69 4.44 30.32 2.29
C VAL A 69 2.99 30.50 2.73
N LEU A 70 2.43 29.52 3.47
CA LEU A 70 0.99 29.49 3.80
C LEU A 70 0.71 29.85 5.27
N GLY A 71 1.75 29.95 6.12
CA GLY A 71 1.62 30.15 7.56
C GLY A 71 1.56 28.84 8.36
N TRP A 72 2.03 28.86 9.62
CA TRP A 72 2.03 27.67 10.50
C TRP A 72 0.62 27.15 10.86
N HIS A 73 -0.38 28.02 10.91
CA HIS A 73 -1.75 27.67 11.33
C HIS A 73 -2.41 26.61 10.43
N ILE A 74 -1.98 26.49 9.16
CA ILE A 74 -2.50 25.51 8.20
C ILE A 74 -2.46 24.08 8.73
N TRP A 75 -1.47 23.74 9.56
CA TRP A 75 -1.31 22.39 10.07
C TRP A 75 -2.37 22.08 11.13
N LEU A 76 -2.67 23.05 11.99
CA LEU A 76 -3.72 22.92 12.99
C LEU A 76 -5.10 22.84 12.32
N ASP A 77 -5.32 23.67 11.30
CA ASP A 77 -6.56 23.66 10.54
C ASP A 77 -6.73 22.35 9.76
N TRP A 78 -5.66 21.83 9.17
CA TRP A 78 -5.65 20.53 8.52
C TRP A 78 -5.99 19.40 9.52
N VAL A 79 -5.38 19.38 10.71
CA VAL A 79 -5.70 18.36 11.74
C VAL A 79 -7.17 18.44 12.15
N ARG A 80 -7.71 19.66 12.36
CA ARG A 80 -9.13 19.88 12.67
C ARG A 80 -10.03 19.37 11.56
N GLN A 81 -9.70 19.65 10.30
CA GLN A 81 -10.47 19.19 9.14
C GLN A 81 -10.42 17.67 8.97
N VAL A 82 -9.24 17.05 9.10
CA VAL A 82 -9.13 15.59 8.99
C VAL A 82 -9.95 14.87 10.07
N GLY A 83 -10.09 15.46 11.26
CA GLY A 83 -10.94 14.94 12.32
C GLY A 83 -12.45 14.95 12.01
N THR A 84 -12.92 15.84 11.13
CA THR A 84 -14.36 16.01 10.82
C THR A 84 -14.80 15.31 9.52
N LEU A 85 -13.86 15.01 8.62
CA LEU A 85 -14.09 14.31 7.35
C LEU A 85 -14.29 12.76 7.38
N PRO A 86 -14.09 11.97 8.47
CA PRO A 86 -14.02 10.51 8.37
C PRO A 86 -15.27 9.80 7.85
N ALA A 87 -16.45 10.41 7.96
CA ALA A 87 -17.72 9.79 7.56
C ALA A 87 -18.05 9.98 6.07
N LEU A 88 -17.62 11.08 5.45
CA LEU A 88 -18.12 11.52 4.15
C LEU A 88 -17.68 10.63 2.97
N PHE A 89 -16.60 9.86 3.11
CA PHE A 89 -15.99 9.13 2.00
C PHE A 89 -15.88 7.62 2.22
N VAL A 90 -16.55 7.07 3.23
CA VAL A 90 -16.40 5.63 3.54
C VAL A 90 -17.09 4.77 2.50
N ARG A 91 -18.26 5.21 2.01
CA ARG A 91 -18.93 4.55 0.89
C ARG A 91 -18.04 4.54 -0.36
N ASP A 92 -17.26 5.59 -0.58
CA ASP A 92 -16.41 5.73 -1.75
C ASP A 92 -15.07 5.01 -1.65
N ALA A 93 -14.76 4.40 -0.51
CA ALA A 93 -13.51 3.70 -0.31
C ALA A 93 -13.45 2.38 -1.10
N TYR A 94 -12.38 2.17 -1.86
CA TYR A 94 -12.11 0.97 -2.67
C TYR A 94 -11.21 -0.04 -1.93
N ASN A 95 -11.46 -0.21 -0.64
CA ASN A 95 -10.68 -1.04 0.28
C ASN A 95 -11.60 -1.94 1.13
N LEU A 96 -11.04 -2.70 2.06
CA LEU A 96 -11.80 -3.58 2.94
C LEU A 96 -12.81 -2.81 3.81
N ARG A 97 -12.49 -1.58 4.24
CA ARG A 97 -13.39 -0.76 5.06
C ARG A 97 -14.67 -0.42 4.31
N GLY A 98 -14.53 0.09 3.08
CA GLY A 98 -15.66 0.39 2.22
C GLY A 98 -16.49 -0.86 1.90
N ALA A 99 -15.83 -1.99 1.62
CA ALA A 99 -16.53 -3.26 1.39
C ALA A 99 -17.33 -3.74 2.61
N LEU A 100 -16.78 -3.63 3.83
CA LEU A 100 -17.49 -3.99 5.05
C LEU A 100 -18.71 -3.10 5.29
N VAL A 101 -18.59 -1.79 5.07
CA VAL A 101 -19.73 -0.86 5.22
C VAL A 101 -20.80 -1.10 4.16
N LEU A 102 -20.43 -1.42 2.92
CA LEU A 102 -21.40 -1.77 1.88
C LEU A 102 -22.13 -3.10 2.17
N LEU A 103 -21.43 -4.07 2.76
CA LEU A 103 -22.01 -5.37 3.09
C LEU A 103 -22.90 -5.33 4.35
N LEU A 104 -22.48 -4.58 5.38
CA LEU A 104 -23.11 -4.59 6.70
C LEU A 104 -24.03 -3.36 6.94
N GLY A 105 -24.01 -2.39 6.04
CA GLY A 105 -24.72 -1.12 6.16
C GLY A 105 -23.94 -0.04 6.92
N GLU A 106 -24.41 1.21 6.84
CA GLU A 106 -23.75 2.37 7.45
C GLU A 106 -23.64 2.31 8.97
N ALA A 107 -24.61 1.68 9.64
CA ALA A 107 -24.59 1.49 11.09
C ALA A 107 -23.36 0.68 11.55
N ALA A 108 -22.77 -0.13 10.67
CA ALA A 108 -21.56 -0.90 10.95
C ALA A 108 -20.27 -0.10 10.77
N LEU A 109 -20.32 1.20 10.46
CA LEU A 109 -19.14 2.03 10.26
C LEU A 109 -18.13 1.99 11.43
N PRO A 110 -18.54 2.10 12.70
CA PRO A 110 -17.60 1.99 13.83
C PRO A 110 -16.91 0.62 13.87
N LEU A 111 -17.66 -0.45 13.63
CA LEU A 111 -17.14 -1.83 13.59
C LEU A 111 -16.14 -2.01 12.43
N ALA A 112 -16.51 -1.62 11.21
CA ALA A 112 -15.64 -1.70 10.03
C ALA A 112 -14.34 -0.90 10.23
N THR A 113 -14.43 0.28 10.86
CA THR A 113 -13.27 1.11 11.19
C THR A 113 -12.39 0.44 12.24
N GLY A 114 -12.97 -0.15 13.29
CA GLY A 114 -12.23 -0.90 14.31
C GLY A 114 -11.49 -2.11 13.73
N ILE A 115 -12.18 -2.92 12.93
CA ILE A 115 -11.60 -4.10 12.25
C ILE A 115 -10.43 -3.68 11.35
N THR A 116 -10.66 -2.71 10.45
CA THR A 116 -9.62 -2.30 9.49
C THR A 116 -8.44 -1.60 10.15
N SER A 117 -8.65 -0.82 11.21
CA SER A 117 -7.57 -0.25 12.01
C SER A 117 -6.74 -1.33 12.71
N GLY A 118 -7.40 -2.34 13.30
CA GLY A 118 -6.71 -3.49 13.90
C GLY A 118 -5.88 -4.26 12.87
N LEU A 119 -6.44 -4.51 11.68
CA LEU A 119 -5.72 -5.15 10.58
C LEU A 119 -4.55 -4.30 10.07
N LEU A 120 -4.70 -2.98 9.98
CA LEU A 120 -3.60 -2.08 9.63
C LEU A 120 -2.45 -2.19 10.63
N LEU A 121 -2.74 -2.17 11.94
CA LEU A 121 -1.72 -2.35 12.97
C LEU A 121 -1.00 -3.71 12.83
N LEU A 122 -1.75 -4.78 12.54
CA LEU A 122 -1.16 -6.10 12.28
C LEU A 122 -0.28 -6.10 11.02
N VAL A 123 -0.69 -5.42 9.95
CA VAL A 123 0.11 -5.27 8.73
C VAL A 123 1.38 -4.46 9.02
N LEU A 124 1.30 -3.37 9.78
CA LEU A 124 2.46 -2.57 10.16
C LEU A 124 3.43 -3.37 11.03
N ALA A 125 2.93 -4.04 12.07
CA ALA A 125 3.74 -4.90 12.95
C ALA A 125 4.39 -6.05 12.16
N GLY A 126 3.62 -6.72 11.30
CA GLY A 126 4.11 -7.78 10.42
C GLY A 126 5.16 -7.29 9.42
N THR A 127 5.01 -6.07 8.91
CA THR A 127 5.98 -5.41 8.01
C THR A 127 7.27 -5.09 8.74
N ILE A 128 7.18 -4.52 9.95
CA ILE A 128 8.36 -4.24 10.80
C ILE A 128 9.10 -5.54 11.10
N TRP A 129 8.38 -6.57 11.55
CA TRP A 129 8.96 -7.88 11.88
C TRP A 129 9.66 -8.54 10.69
N GLN A 130 9.05 -8.47 9.50
CA GLN A 130 9.62 -9.07 8.29
C GLN A 130 10.65 -8.16 7.59
N GLY A 131 10.75 -6.89 7.96
CA GLY A 131 11.51 -5.89 7.21
C GLY A 131 12.98 -6.26 7.01
N ARG A 132 13.67 -6.78 8.04
CA ARG A 132 15.07 -7.25 7.91
C ARG A 132 15.19 -8.41 6.91
N ARG A 133 14.24 -9.36 6.96
CA ARG A 133 14.23 -10.52 6.05
C ARG A 133 13.98 -10.10 4.61
N ILE A 134 13.05 -9.16 4.39
CA ILE A 134 12.76 -8.60 3.06
C ILE A 134 13.99 -7.84 2.53
N ALA A 135 14.63 -7.02 3.37
CA ALA A 135 15.79 -6.23 2.98
C ALA A 135 17.03 -7.08 2.65
N ALA A 136 17.20 -8.22 3.33
CA ALA A 136 18.33 -9.13 3.13
C ALA A 136 18.10 -10.17 2.00
N ALA A 137 16.89 -10.28 1.46
CA ALA A 137 16.59 -11.24 0.43
C ALA A 137 17.10 -10.79 -0.96
N ASP A 138 17.32 -11.76 -1.85
CA ASP A 138 17.66 -11.49 -3.25
C ASP A 138 16.57 -10.67 -3.97
N ALA A 139 16.91 -10.10 -5.12
CA ALA A 139 16.07 -9.14 -5.83
C ALA A 139 14.62 -9.61 -6.06
N ALA A 140 14.40 -10.83 -6.53
CA ALA A 140 13.06 -11.35 -6.82
C ALA A 140 12.24 -11.69 -5.54
N PRO A 141 12.78 -12.45 -4.57
CA PRO A 141 12.14 -12.62 -3.25
C PRO A 141 11.86 -11.31 -2.52
N GLN A 142 12.79 -10.35 -2.59
CA GLN A 142 12.64 -9.02 -2.03
C GLN A 142 11.48 -8.27 -2.71
N ALA A 143 11.44 -8.24 -4.03
CA ALA A 143 10.34 -7.63 -4.79
C ALA A 143 8.98 -8.20 -4.38
N LEU A 144 8.86 -9.53 -4.28
CA LEU A 144 7.64 -10.19 -3.81
C LEU A 144 7.30 -9.80 -2.36
N GLY A 145 8.30 -9.79 -1.47
CA GLY A 145 8.13 -9.40 -0.07
C GLY A 145 7.60 -7.96 0.09
N VAL A 146 8.19 -7.02 -0.65
CA VAL A 146 7.75 -5.61 -0.70
C VAL A 146 6.34 -5.50 -1.31
N GLY A 147 6.09 -6.18 -2.42
CA GLY A 147 4.79 -6.17 -3.07
C GLY A 147 3.65 -6.67 -2.17
N VAL A 148 3.89 -7.74 -1.39
CA VAL A 148 2.88 -8.27 -0.44
C VAL A 148 2.53 -7.22 0.62
N VAL A 149 3.53 -6.61 1.28
CA VAL A 149 3.24 -5.66 2.36
C VAL A 149 2.54 -4.41 1.84
N LEU A 150 2.94 -3.91 0.65
CA LEU A 150 2.28 -2.77 0.03
C LEU A 150 0.83 -3.08 -0.33
N LEU A 151 0.56 -4.24 -0.93
CA LEU A 151 -0.79 -4.64 -1.31
C LEU A 151 -1.71 -4.82 -0.09
N LEU A 152 -1.20 -5.47 0.97
CA LEU A 152 -1.93 -5.57 2.23
C LEU A 152 -2.20 -4.19 2.84
N GLY A 153 -1.23 -3.27 2.77
CA GLY A 153 -1.39 -1.88 3.19
C GLY A 153 -2.51 -1.16 2.44
N LEU A 154 -2.60 -1.32 1.12
CA LEU A 154 -3.68 -0.74 0.32
C LEU A 154 -5.04 -1.33 0.71
N LEU A 155 -5.12 -2.64 0.93
CA LEU A 155 -6.35 -3.34 1.30
C LEU A 155 -6.94 -2.85 2.63
N VAL A 156 -6.08 -2.53 3.60
CA VAL A 156 -6.49 -2.11 4.96
C VAL A 156 -6.29 -0.61 5.21
N SER A 157 -5.92 0.16 4.18
CA SER A 157 -5.77 1.61 4.27
C SER A 157 -7.06 2.24 4.78
N PRO A 158 -7.03 3.23 5.69
CA PRO A 158 -8.24 3.85 6.24
C PRO A 158 -9.07 4.58 5.18
N HIS A 159 -8.40 5.10 4.15
CA HIS A 159 -9.00 5.81 3.02
C HIS A 159 -8.23 5.49 1.75
N LEU A 160 -8.83 4.65 0.88
CA LEU A 160 -8.36 4.39 -0.46
C LEU A 160 -9.42 4.85 -1.44
N LEU A 161 -9.23 6.01 -2.05
CA LEU A 161 -10.18 6.56 -3.01
C LEU A 161 -10.00 5.91 -4.37
N ALA A 162 -10.95 6.15 -5.27
CA ALA A 162 -10.97 5.57 -6.61
C ALA A 162 -9.64 5.82 -7.35
N HIS A 163 -9.11 7.04 -7.34
CA HIS A 163 -7.84 7.37 -8.00
C HIS A 163 -6.60 6.75 -7.34
N ASP A 164 -6.70 6.30 -6.09
CA ASP A 164 -5.61 5.62 -5.37
C ASP A 164 -5.51 4.15 -5.76
N THR A 165 -6.52 3.59 -6.44
CA THR A 165 -6.51 2.20 -6.92
C THR A 165 -5.34 1.93 -7.88
N LEU A 166 -4.91 2.94 -8.66
CA LEU A 166 -3.71 2.87 -9.51
C LEU A 166 -2.43 2.51 -8.75
N LEU A 167 -2.42 2.61 -7.42
CA LEU A 167 -1.29 2.16 -6.59
C LEU A 167 -1.08 0.64 -6.66
N VAL A 168 -2.10 -0.15 -7.03
CA VAL A 168 -1.96 -1.61 -7.22
C VAL A 168 -0.95 -1.97 -8.30
N VAL A 169 -0.69 -1.04 -9.25
CA VAL A 169 0.28 -1.25 -10.31
C VAL A 169 1.66 -1.51 -9.72
N VAL A 170 2.03 -0.87 -8.60
CA VAL A 170 3.35 -1.06 -7.99
C VAL A 170 3.55 -2.49 -7.47
N PRO A 171 2.74 -3.04 -6.54
CA PRO A 171 2.87 -4.44 -6.13
C PRO A 171 2.63 -5.42 -7.29
N GLY A 172 1.78 -5.06 -8.27
CA GLY A 172 1.59 -5.83 -9.50
C GLY A 172 2.88 -5.98 -10.33
N LEU A 173 3.62 -4.89 -10.55
CA LEU A 173 4.89 -4.91 -11.28
C LEU A 173 5.97 -5.72 -10.53
N LEU A 174 6.02 -5.58 -9.21
CA LEU A 174 6.93 -6.37 -8.38
C LEU A 174 6.59 -7.87 -8.47
N PHE A 175 5.32 -8.21 -8.40
CA PHE A 175 4.91 -9.61 -8.55
C PHE A 175 5.19 -10.14 -9.96
N TYR A 176 5.00 -9.31 -10.99
CA TYR A 176 5.32 -9.65 -12.36
C TYR A 176 6.80 -9.96 -12.54
N SER A 177 7.70 -9.15 -11.97
CA SER A 177 9.14 -9.40 -11.99
C SER A 177 9.50 -10.74 -11.34
N TYR A 178 8.84 -11.08 -10.22
CA TYR A 178 9.02 -12.36 -9.54
C TYR A 178 8.54 -13.54 -10.40
N LEU A 179 7.33 -13.47 -10.94
CA LEU A 179 6.75 -14.52 -11.78
C LEU A 179 7.53 -14.70 -13.07
N ARG A 180 8.07 -13.64 -13.67
CA ARG A 180 8.92 -13.74 -14.86
C ARG A 180 10.16 -14.62 -14.60
N ALA A 181 10.72 -14.56 -13.40
CA ALA A 181 11.89 -15.35 -13.01
C ALA A 181 11.55 -16.78 -12.54
N HIS A 182 10.37 -17.01 -11.92
CA HIS A 182 10.08 -18.27 -11.21
C HIS A 182 8.89 -19.08 -11.75
N ALA A 183 7.99 -18.45 -12.51
CA ALA A 183 6.76 -19.07 -13.01
C ALA A 183 6.25 -18.34 -14.28
N PRO A 184 7.01 -18.35 -15.39
CA PRO A 184 6.75 -17.50 -16.56
C PRO A 184 5.39 -17.76 -17.22
N THR A 185 4.84 -18.98 -17.12
CA THR A 185 3.51 -19.33 -17.64
C THR A 185 2.37 -18.63 -16.91
N ARG A 186 2.57 -18.18 -15.66
CA ARG A 186 1.54 -17.54 -14.85
C ARG A 186 1.47 -16.01 -15.02
N ARG A 187 2.43 -15.40 -15.73
CA ARG A 187 2.54 -13.94 -15.86
C ARG A 187 1.35 -13.30 -16.61
N GLY A 188 0.74 -14.03 -17.55
CA GLY A 188 -0.40 -13.54 -18.33
C GLY A 188 -1.62 -13.27 -17.46
N TRP A 189 -1.89 -14.16 -16.49
CA TRP A 189 -2.97 -13.99 -15.51
C TRP A 189 -2.80 -12.75 -14.65
N LEU A 190 -1.56 -12.43 -14.26
CA LEU A 190 -1.28 -11.22 -13.51
C LEU A 190 -1.55 -9.96 -14.34
N VAL A 191 -1.14 -9.93 -15.61
CA VAL A 191 -1.43 -8.80 -16.51
C VAL A 191 -2.94 -8.61 -16.61
N LEU A 192 -3.69 -9.70 -16.83
CA LEU A 192 -5.15 -9.65 -16.87
C LEU A 192 -5.76 -9.13 -15.56
N LEU A 193 -5.26 -9.54 -14.39
CA LEU A 193 -5.75 -9.06 -13.09
C LEU A 193 -5.46 -7.58 -12.86
N VAL A 194 -4.24 -7.11 -13.17
CA VAL A 194 -3.85 -5.71 -12.94
C VAL A 194 -4.53 -4.77 -13.95
N VAL A 195 -4.55 -5.15 -15.22
CA VAL A 195 -5.26 -4.39 -16.26
C VAL A 195 -6.75 -4.44 -16.01
N GLY A 196 -7.31 -5.62 -15.73
CA GLY A 196 -8.73 -5.78 -15.39
C GLY A 196 -9.13 -4.93 -14.20
N TYR A 197 -8.33 -4.91 -13.13
CA TYR A 197 -8.56 -4.03 -11.98
C TYR A 197 -8.57 -2.55 -12.37
N THR A 198 -7.62 -2.13 -13.23
CA THR A 198 -7.51 -0.73 -13.69
C THR A 198 -8.63 -0.33 -14.66
N LEU A 199 -9.11 -1.27 -15.47
CA LEU A 199 -10.24 -1.02 -16.38
C LEU A 199 -11.57 -1.01 -15.63
N LEU A 200 -11.76 -1.92 -14.67
CA LEU A 200 -12.95 -1.97 -13.82
C LEU A 200 -13.11 -0.72 -12.96
N PHE A 201 -12.02 0.01 -12.67
CA PHE A 201 -12.08 1.34 -12.08
C PHE A 201 -12.91 2.33 -12.91
N PHE A 202 -12.80 2.29 -14.24
CA PHE A 202 -13.57 3.19 -15.12
C PHE A 202 -15.04 2.77 -15.30
N SER A 203 -15.41 1.57 -14.86
CA SER A 203 -16.75 1.00 -15.08
C SER A 203 -17.58 0.86 -13.80
N PHE A 204 -17.12 1.39 -12.66
CA PHE A 204 -17.66 0.98 -11.36
C PHE A 204 -18.84 1.80 -10.81
N GLU A 205 -18.99 3.08 -11.18
CA GLU A 205 -20.15 3.88 -10.74
C GLU A 205 -21.50 3.21 -11.09
N PRO A 206 -21.71 2.68 -12.31
CA PRO A 206 -22.97 2.02 -12.67
C PRO A 206 -23.28 0.73 -11.87
N LEU A 207 -22.26 0.01 -11.39
CA LEU A 207 -22.44 -1.25 -10.67
C LEU A 207 -22.87 -1.04 -9.21
N VAL A 208 -22.43 0.05 -8.60
CA VAL A 208 -22.88 0.44 -7.26
C VAL A 208 -24.34 0.89 -7.30
N GLU A 209 -24.73 1.63 -8.35
CA GLU A 209 -26.13 2.00 -8.59
C GLU A 209 -27.03 0.79 -8.84
N ALA A 210 -26.50 -0.28 -9.42
CA ALA A 210 -27.20 -1.55 -9.61
C ALA A 210 -27.39 -2.40 -8.34
N GLY A 211 -27.03 -1.89 -7.16
CA GLY A 211 -27.30 -2.54 -5.87
C GLY A 211 -26.32 -3.64 -5.46
N TRP A 212 -25.14 -3.72 -6.09
CA TRP A 212 -24.13 -4.72 -5.74
C TRP A 212 -23.44 -4.37 -4.42
N SER A 213 -23.56 -5.23 -3.41
CA SER A 213 -22.97 -5.01 -2.07
C SER A 213 -21.46 -5.20 -2.00
N ILE A 214 -20.82 -5.73 -3.07
CA ILE A 214 -19.39 -6.03 -3.09
C ILE A 214 -18.69 -5.32 -4.23
N ARG A 215 -17.65 -4.54 -3.90
CA ARG A 215 -16.79 -3.90 -4.90
C ARG A 215 -15.83 -4.91 -5.52
N ILE A 216 -15.96 -5.17 -6.82
CA ILE A 216 -15.07 -6.07 -7.58
C ILE A 216 -13.58 -5.73 -7.38
N PRO A 217 -13.16 -4.44 -7.34
CA PRO A 217 -11.78 -4.09 -7.01
C PRO A 217 -11.28 -4.70 -5.70
N VAL A 218 -12.11 -4.75 -4.66
CA VAL A 218 -11.70 -5.31 -3.35
C VAL A 218 -11.51 -6.83 -3.46
N LEU A 219 -12.38 -7.53 -4.19
CA LEU A 219 -12.20 -8.96 -4.47
C LEU A 219 -10.90 -9.24 -5.22
N LEU A 220 -10.58 -8.43 -6.23
CA LEU A 220 -9.34 -8.55 -6.98
C LEU A 220 -8.10 -8.29 -6.10
N LEU A 221 -8.16 -7.30 -5.20
CA LEU A 221 -7.10 -7.07 -4.21
C LEU A 221 -6.92 -8.28 -3.28
N LEU A 222 -8.02 -8.88 -2.80
CA LEU A 222 -7.98 -10.08 -1.96
C LEU A 222 -7.38 -11.28 -2.69
N VAL A 223 -7.78 -11.53 -3.94
CA VAL A 223 -7.24 -12.59 -4.79
C VAL A 223 -5.74 -12.37 -5.02
N LEU A 224 -5.35 -11.14 -5.38
CA LEU A 224 -3.95 -10.81 -5.62
C LEU A 224 -3.11 -10.95 -4.34
N ALA A 225 -3.62 -10.51 -3.19
CA ALA A 225 -2.94 -10.63 -1.90
C ALA A 225 -2.78 -12.09 -1.47
N GLY A 226 -3.83 -12.91 -1.65
CA GLY A 226 -3.79 -14.35 -1.41
C GLY A 226 -2.76 -15.04 -2.28
N TRP A 227 -2.76 -14.73 -3.59
CA TRP A 227 -1.82 -15.34 -4.54
C TRP A 227 -0.36 -14.95 -4.25
N MET A 228 -0.08 -13.67 -4.03
CA MET A 228 1.28 -13.21 -3.69
C MET A 228 1.78 -13.83 -2.39
N THR A 229 0.91 -13.94 -1.38
CA THR A 229 1.24 -14.57 -0.09
C THR A 229 1.51 -16.07 -0.25
N TYR A 230 0.72 -16.76 -1.08
CA TYR A 230 0.93 -18.17 -1.40
C TYR A 230 2.28 -18.41 -2.07
N GLU A 231 2.63 -17.63 -3.11
CA GLU A 231 3.93 -17.77 -3.79
C GLU A 231 5.09 -17.47 -2.84
N LYS A 232 4.94 -16.50 -1.93
CA LYS A 232 5.95 -16.18 -0.92
C LYS A 232 6.18 -17.36 0.03
N ARG A 233 5.11 -18.02 0.51
CA ARG A 233 5.22 -19.21 1.35
C ARG A 233 5.89 -20.37 0.62
N ARG A 234 5.47 -20.63 -0.62
CA ARG A 234 6.05 -21.68 -1.48
C ARG A 234 7.55 -21.48 -1.69
N LEU A 235 8.00 -20.24 -1.88
CA LEU A 235 9.40 -19.90 -2.00
C LEU A 235 10.19 -20.27 -0.73
N TYR A 236 9.70 -19.91 0.45
CA TYR A 236 10.36 -20.25 1.72
C TYR A 236 10.44 -21.76 1.95
N THR A 237 9.35 -22.51 1.68
CA THR A 237 9.36 -23.97 1.81
C THR A 237 10.43 -24.62 0.93
N ARG A 238 10.61 -24.12 -0.30
CA ARG A 238 11.65 -24.62 -1.21
C ARG A 238 13.07 -24.33 -0.70
N GLN A 239 13.31 -23.13 -0.19
CA GLN A 239 14.62 -22.76 0.37
C GLN A 239 14.97 -23.57 1.63
N SER A 240 13.98 -23.90 2.47
CA SER A 240 14.20 -24.77 3.63
C SER A 240 14.57 -26.20 3.22
N ALA A 241 14.00 -26.71 2.12
CA ALA A 241 14.26 -28.07 1.65
C ALA A 241 15.64 -28.26 0.99
N THR A 242 16.25 -27.18 0.46
CA THR A 242 17.58 -27.25 -0.15
C THR A 242 18.73 -27.09 0.85
N ASN A 243 18.44 -26.64 2.07
CA ASN A 243 19.44 -26.31 3.08
C ASN A 243 19.58 -27.35 4.20
N GLY A 244 18.81 -28.46 4.15
CA GLY A 244 18.87 -29.58 5.10
C GLY A 244 19.34 -30.84 4.41
#